data_AF-A0AA96YIZ3-F1
#
_entry.id   AF-A0AA96YIZ3-F1
#
_cell.length_a   1.000
_cell.length_b   1.000
_cell.length_c   1.000
_cell.angle_alpha   90.00
_cell.angle_beta   90.00
_cell.angle_gamma   90.00
#
_symmetry.space_group_name_H-M   'P 1'
#
loop_
_entity.id
_entity.type
_entity.pdbx_description
1 polymer ?
#
loop_
_entity_poly.entity_id
_entity_poly.type
_entity_poly.pdbx_seq_one_letter_code
_entity_poly.pdbx_strand_id
1 'polypeptide(L)'
;MPLLTNTKAKNIQPEDKPLPHGGITGLTLHPSSTKGRGKWVLRYMSPVTQKRRNAGLGSYPEITISEAANLASTMREQIIKGIDPLEFKKSISEKPTIPSFEYAARKLHTELLPGWKNEKHGKQWITTLEQYVFPFIGSTTLDALTPADIANALRPIWLTRSETASRVKQRIHAVMQWAWAHGYCTANPVDVVSHLLPQQISVSVRTEHQPAMPWKSLPLYITTYVSTEERYNVTRVLLLFVILTASRSGEARAMRWEEIDFQQRIWTIPADRMKAGMKHRVPLSHQAMSLLHNLRGLHDELVFPSPRKQIVLSDMVLTAFLRRTKAPSDNPNRVATAHGFRSTFRDWCSEHSYPRDLAERALAHTMKNKVEAAYHRTDLLEQRRPMMQAWADYLLP
;
A
#
# COMPACT_ATOMS: atom_id res chain seq x y z
N MET A 1 48.66 48.83 2.43
CA MET A 1 49.62 47.83 2.96
C MET A 1 50.34 47.19 1.77
N PRO A 2 51.63 46.87 1.87
CA PRO A 2 52.33 46.17 0.79
C PRO A 2 51.71 44.78 0.55
N LEU A 3 51.65 44.37 -0.71
CA LEU A 3 51.19 43.02 -1.09
C LEU A 3 52.09 41.94 -0.46
N LEU A 4 51.48 40.86 0.00
CA LEU A 4 52.19 39.72 0.57
C LEU A 4 52.99 39.02 -0.53
N THR A 5 54.30 38.89 -0.33
CA THR A 5 55.20 38.23 -1.28
C THR A 5 55.44 36.78 -0.89
N ASN A 6 55.77 35.94 -1.88
CA ASN A 6 56.07 34.52 -1.65
C ASN A 6 57.22 34.33 -0.65
N THR A 7 58.24 35.20 -0.70
CA THR A 7 59.36 35.20 0.25
C THR A 7 58.91 35.42 1.69
N LYS A 8 57.97 36.33 1.93
CA LYS A 8 57.42 36.56 3.26
C LYS A 8 56.53 35.39 3.72
N ALA A 9 55.72 34.84 2.82
CA ALA A 9 54.86 33.69 3.13
C ALA A 9 55.68 32.42 3.48
N LYS A 10 56.77 32.13 2.74
CA LYS A 10 57.68 30.99 3.04
C LYS A 10 58.43 31.12 4.36
N ASN A 11 58.63 32.35 4.83
CA ASN A 11 59.38 32.62 6.06
C ASN A 11 58.49 32.83 7.28
N ILE A 12 57.16 32.67 7.16
CA ILE A 12 56.26 32.79 8.29
C ILE A 12 56.60 31.72 9.36
N GLN A 13 56.72 32.15 10.60
CA GLN A 13 57.04 31.31 11.76
C GLN A 13 55.78 31.00 12.58
N PRO A 14 55.75 29.91 13.36
CA PRO A 14 54.60 29.56 14.20
C PRO A 14 54.15 30.68 15.15
N GLU A 15 55.10 31.46 15.67
CA GLU A 15 54.85 32.54 16.64
C GLU A 15 54.51 33.89 15.98
N ASP A 16 54.50 33.96 14.64
CA ASP A 16 54.26 35.22 13.93
C ASP A 16 52.81 35.70 14.09
N LYS A 17 52.62 37.01 13.94
CA LYS A 17 51.27 37.56 13.77
C LYS A 17 50.74 37.22 12.37
N PRO A 18 49.41 37.07 12.20
CA PRO A 18 48.83 36.83 10.87
C PRO A 18 49.27 37.88 9.86
N LEU A 19 49.81 37.43 8.73
CA LEU A 19 50.32 38.30 7.68
C LEU A 19 49.16 38.76 6.78
N PRO A 20 48.90 40.08 6.66
CA PRO A 20 47.86 40.58 5.76
C PRO A 20 48.27 40.38 4.30
N HIS A 21 47.31 40.02 3.44
CA HIS A 21 47.54 39.90 1.99
C HIS A 21 47.93 41.24 1.36
N GLY A 22 47.45 42.36 1.91
CA GLY A 22 47.73 43.71 1.43
C GLY A 22 46.87 44.17 0.26
N GLY A 23 46.44 43.27 -0.63
CA GLY A 23 45.56 43.59 -1.77
C GLY A 23 44.05 43.33 -1.58
N ILE A 24 43.67 42.50 -0.60
CA ILE A 24 42.26 42.15 -0.33
C ILE A 24 41.97 42.38 1.13
N THR A 25 40.98 43.23 1.43
CA THR A 25 40.62 43.58 2.81
C THR A 25 40.14 42.33 3.56
N GLY A 26 40.69 42.11 4.75
CA GLY A 26 40.33 41.00 5.62
C GLY A 26 40.99 39.66 5.27
N LEU A 27 41.71 39.54 4.15
CA LEU A 27 42.48 38.33 3.81
C LEU A 27 43.83 38.34 4.53
N THR A 28 44.08 37.29 5.32
CA THR A 28 45.30 37.12 6.12
C THR A 28 45.80 35.68 6.05
N LEU A 29 47.12 35.50 6.04
CA LEU A 29 47.78 34.22 6.23
C LEU A 29 48.09 34.04 7.71
N HIS A 30 47.43 33.08 8.36
CA HIS A 30 47.69 32.70 9.74
C HIS A 30 48.80 31.65 9.81
N PRO A 31 49.81 31.79 10.68
CA PRO A 31 50.85 30.77 10.81
C PRO A 31 50.30 29.44 11.31
N SER A 32 51.00 28.37 10.93
CA SER A 32 50.79 27.01 11.43
C SER A 32 51.98 26.58 12.30
N SER A 33 51.94 25.37 12.86
CA SER A 33 53.02 24.80 13.68
C SER A 33 54.33 24.56 12.92
N THR A 34 54.35 24.68 11.60
CA THR A 34 55.52 24.47 10.75
C THR A 34 55.88 25.76 10.03
N LYS A 35 57.16 26.13 10.05
CA LYS A 35 57.69 27.28 9.30
C LYS A 35 57.30 27.18 7.81
N GLY A 36 56.86 28.30 7.26
CA GLY A 36 56.49 28.41 5.85
C GLY A 36 55.15 27.73 5.50
N ARG A 37 54.37 27.31 6.50
CA ARG A 37 52.99 26.84 6.33
C ARG A 37 52.03 27.72 7.10
N GLY A 38 50.85 27.93 6.53
CA GLY A 38 49.82 28.75 7.16
C GLY A 38 48.44 28.50 6.60
N LYS A 39 47.41 28.99 7.27
CA LYS A 39 46.02 28.91 6.83
C LYS A 39 45.57 30.26 6.28
N TRP A 40 44.98 30.26 5.11
CA TRP A 40 44.33 31.44 4.56
C TRP A 40 43.00 31.67 5.25
N VAL A 41 42.83 32.86 5.81
CA VAL A 41 41.61 33.27 6.51
C VAL A 41 41.14 34.60 5.95
N LEU A 42 39.90 34.60 5.43
CA LEU A 42 39.16 35.82 5.10
C LEU A 42 38.26 36.20 6.27
N ARG A 43 38.54 37.35 6.87
CA ARG A 43 37.69 37.96 7.91
C ARG A 43 36.69 38.90 7.27
N TYR A 44 35.41 38.71 7.58
CA TYR A 44 34.33 39.54 7.05
C TYR A 44 33.20 39.73 8.07
N MET A 45 32.35 40.71 7.83
CA MET A 45 31.09 40.88 8.54
C MET A 45 29.99 40.23 7.71
N SER A 46 29.25 39.29 8.30
CA SER A 46 28.15 38.63 7.64
C SER A 46 27.05 39.64 7.29
N PRO A 47 26.64 39.78 6.01
CA PRO A 47 25.55 40.68 5.64
C PRO A 47 24.19 40.22 6.20
N VAL A 48 24.06 38.93 6.53
CA VAL A 48 22.84 38.31 7.06
C VAL A 48 22.78 38.41 8.59
N THR A 49 23.84 37.98 9.28
CA THR A 49 23.84 37.88 10.76
C THR A 49 24.43 39.08 11.46
N GLN A 50 25.07 40.01 10.72
CA GLN A 50 25.80 41.17 11.24
C GLN A 50 26.94 40.81 12.22
N LYS A 51 27.33 39.54 12.30
CA LYS A 51 28.44 39.05 13.13
C LYS A 51 29.74 38.95 12.33
N ARG A 52 30.86 39.16 13.01
CA ARG A 52 32.20 38.92 12.44
C ARG A 52 32.43 37.42 12.26
N ARG A 53 32.86 36.99 11.07
CA ARG A 53 33.15 35.59 10.74
C ARG A 53 34.49 35.46 10.03
N ASN A 54 35.06 34.28 10.14
CA ASN A 54 36.33 33.89 9.53
C ASN A 54 36.06 32.71 8.58
N ALA A 55 36.32 32.89 7.28
CA ALA A 55 36.27 31.81 6.30
C ALA A 55 37.69 31.31 5.98
N GLY A 56 37.90 30.00 6.15
CA GLY A 56 39.15 29.35 5.75
C GLY A 56 39.16 29.08 4.24
N LEU A 57 40.24 29.48 3.55
CA LEU A 57 40.39 29.33 2.10
C LEU A 57 41.41 28.26 1.70
N GLY A 58 41.84 27.44 2.66
CA GLY A 58 42.88 26.42 2.48
C GLY A 58 44.20 26.80 3.15
N SER A 59 45.24 26.02 2.86
CA SER A 59 46.56 26.16 3.48
C SER A 59 47.61 26.57 2.45
N TYR A 60 48.59 27.36 2.85
CA TYR A 60 49.80 27.62 2.10
C TYR A 60 50.86 26.55 2.43
N PRO A 61 51.60 26.01 1.45
CA PRO A 61 51.67 26.43 0.05
C PRO A 61 50.69 25.75 -0.92
N GLU A 62 49.81 24.84 -0.46
CA GLU A 62 48.88 24.10 -1.32
C GLU A 62 47.93 25.02 -2.10
N ILE A 63 47.49 26.10 -1.44
CA ILE A 63 46.79 27.22 -2.04
C ILE A 63 47.77 28.40 -2.09
N THR A 64 48.08 28.81 -3.31
CA THR A 64 49.00 29.91 -3.58
C THR A 64 48.40 31.26 -3.16
N ILE A 65 49.23 32.29 -3.06
CA ILE A 65 48.79 33.66 -2.75
C ILE A 65 47.75 34.14 -3.77
N SER A 66 47.95 33.83 -5.05
CA SER A 66 47.04 34.21 -6.14
C SER A 66 45.70 33.49 -6.04
N GLU A 67 45.71 32.17 -5.80
CA GLU A 67 44.47 31.39 -5.64
C GLU A 67 43.68 31.82 -4.40
N ALA A 68 44.36 32.05 -3.28
CA ALA A 68 43.73 32.61 -2.08
C ALA A 68 43.09 33.97 -2.36
N ALA A 69 43.74 34.80 -3.18
CA ALA A 69 43.21 36.10 -3.58
C ALA A 69 41.94 35.95 -4.45
N ASN A 70 41.95 35.06 -5.45
CA ASN A 70 40.79 34.79 -6.29
C ASN A 70 39.60 34.27 -5.47
N LEU A 71 39.83 33.28 -4.60
CA LEU A 71 38.80 32.74 -3.70
C LEU A 71 38.22 33.82 -2.78
N ALA A 72 39.08 34.67 -2.23
CA ALA A 72 38.65 35.77 -1.36
C ALA A 72 37.84 36.83 -2.12
N SER A 73 38.22 37.16 -3.35
CA SER A 73 37.48 38.09 -4.22
C SER A 73 36.07 37.58 -4.53
N THR A 74 35.93 36.31 -4.93
CA THR A 74 34.63 35.69 -5.17
C THR A 74 33.73 35.74 -3.93
N MET A 75 34.29 35.47 -2.74
CA MET A 75 33.56 35.57 -1.49
C MET A 75 33.17 37.01 -1.15
N ARG A 76 34.01 38.00 -1.47
CA ARG A 76 33.66 39.43 -1.30
C ARG A 76 32.55 39.88 -2.23
N GLU A 77 32.54 39.41 -3.47
CA GLU A 77 31.43 39.67 -4.40
C GLU A 77 30.10 39.14 -3.87
N GLN A 78 30.11 37.92 -3.30
CA GLN A 78 28.92 37.35 -2.65
C GLN A 78 28.45 38.23 -1.48
N ILE A 79 29.37 38.69 -0.63
CA ILE A 79 29.07 39.58 0.51
C ILE A 79 28.45 40.90 0.04
N ILE A 80 28.97 41.50 -1.04
CA ILE A 80 28.42 42.73 -1.64
C ILE A 80 26.98 42.52 -2.14
N LYS A 81 26.68 41.33 -2.67
CA LYS A 81 25.33 40.92 -3.08
C LYS A 81 24.40 40.54 -1.92
N GLY A 82 24.85 40.72 -0.66
CA GLY A 82 24.07 40.40 0.54
C GLY A 82 24.06 38.91 0.90
N ILE A 83 24.88 38.08 0.26
CA ILE A 83 24.95 36.63 0.49
C ILE A 83 26.08 36.34 1.49
N ASP A 84 25.80 35.63 2.60
CA ASP A 84 26.85 35.11 3.48
C ASP A 84 27.46 33.83 2.85
N PRO A 85 28.75 33.83 2.46
CA PRO A 85 29.36 32.70 1.77
C PRO A 85 29.39 31.40 2.58
N LEU A 86 29.51 31.50 3.92
CA LEU A 86 29.54 30.31 4.79
C LEU A 86 28.14 29.71 4.95
N GLU A 87 27.10 30.55 5.04
CA GLU A 87 25.71 30.08 5.05
C GLU A 87 25.32 29.51 3.69
N PHE A 88 25.78 30.11 2.59
CA PHE A 88 25.54 29.61 1.23
C PHE A 88 26.22 28.24 1.01
N LYS A 89 27.46 28.07 1.48
CA LYS A 89 28.16 26.78 1.42
C LYS A 89 27.48 25.72 2.30
N LYS A 90 26.98 26.13 3.47
CA LYS A 90 26.24 25.27 4.38
C LYS A 90 24.89 24.85 3.79
N SER A 91 24.13 25.76 3.18
CA SER A 91 22.84 25.44 2.56
C SER A 91 22.96 24.54 1.33
N ILE A 92 24.08 24.61 0.59
CA ILE A 92 24.40 23.64 -0.47
C ILE A 92 24.73 22.26 0.12
N SER A 93 25.50 22.21 1.22
CA SER A 93 25.88 20.97 1.89
C SER A 93 24.73 20.32 2.67
N GLU A 94 23.71 21.09 3.07
CA GLU A 94 22.52 20.64 3.81
C GLU A 94 21.34 20.32 2.89
N LYS A 95 21.47 20.49 1.56
CA LYS A 95 20.45 19.93 0.64
C LYS A 95 20.42 18.42 0.86
N PRO A 96 19.28 17.85 1.29
CA PRO A 96 19.20 16.41 1.49
C PRO A 96 19.55 15.72 0.18
N THR A 97 20.44 14.72 0.23
CA THR A 97 20.70 13.85 -0.90
C THR A 97 19.36 13.28 -1.35
N ILE A 98 18.87 13.74 -2.50
CA ILE A 98 17.55 13.38 -2.99
C ILE A 98 17.58 11.88 -3.28
N PRO A 99 16.75 11.06 -2.60
CA PRO A 99 16.84 9.63 -2.75
C PRO A 99 16.37 9.18 -4.13
N SER A 100 16.75 7.96 -4.51
CA SER A 100 16.17 7.29 -5.68
C SER A 100 14.73 6.88 -5.43
N PHE A 101 13.97 6.66 -6.50
CA PHE A 101 12.59 6.18 -6.42
C PHE A 101 12.48 4.86 -5.65
N GLU A 102 13.38 3.92 -5.91
CA GLU A 102 13.38 2.62 -5.23
C GLU A 102 13.60 2.77 -3.72
N TYR A 103 14.60 3.57 -3.32
CA TYR A 103 14.85 3.81 -1.91
C TYR A 103 13.63 4.42 -1.23
N ALA A 104 13.03 5.44 -1.83
CA ALA A 104 11.83 6.09 -1.33
C ALA A 104 10.65 5.12 -1.23
N ALA A 105 10.44 4.28 -2.24
CA ALA A 105 9.39 3.28 -2.25
C ALA A 105 9.55 2.24 -1.13
N ARG A 106 10.77 1.76 -0.88
CA ARG A 106 11.07 0.80 0.20
C ARG A 106 10.91 1.45 1.58
N LYS A 107 11.33 2.71 1.73
CA LYS A 107 11.18 3.46 2.97
C LYS A 107 9.71 3.72 3.30
N LEU A 108 8.93 4.24 2.34
CA LEU A 108 7.50 4.42 2.49
C LEU A 108 6.79 3.10 2.78
N HIS A 109 7.16 2.01 2.10
CA HIS A 109 6.62 0.69 2.37
C HIS A 109 6.84 0.26 3.82
N THR A 110 8.04 0.46 4.36
CA THR A 110 8.38 0.16 5.75
C THR A 110 7.53 0.99 6.73
N GLU A 111 7.29 2.27 6.42
CA GLU A 111 6.46 3.18 7.24
C GLU A 111 4.97 2.79 7.21
N LEU A 112 4.45 2.34 6.06
CA LEU A 112 3.05 1.96 5.91
C LEU A 112 2.72 0.54 6.37
N LEU A 113 3.69 -0.38 6.35
CA LEU A 113 3.51 -1.80 6.64
C LEU A 113 2.80 -2.07 7.99
N PRO A 114 3.14 -1.39 9.11
CA PRO A 114 2.47 -1.60 10.39
C PRO A 114 0.98 -1.24 10.36
N GLY A 115 0.56 -0.33 9.46
CA GLY A 115 -0.84 0.07 9.32
C GLY A 115 -1.69 -0.89 8.49
N TRP A 116 -1.09 -1.83 7.76
CA TRP A 116 -1.82 -2.76 6.91
C TRP A 116 -2.18 -4.05 7.62
N LYS A 117 -3.48 -4.30 7.78
CA LYS A 117 -4.01 -5.54 8.39
C LYS A 117 -3.76 -6.80 7.56
N ASN A 118 -3.48 -6.67 6.26
CA ASN A 118 -3.32 -7.80 5.34
C ASN A 118 -1.87 -7.91 4.87
N GLU A 119 -1.15 -8.90 5.38
CA GLU A 119 0.27 -9.14 5.05
C GLU A 119 0.49 -9.38 3.55
N LYS A 120 -0.44 -10.10 2.89
CA LYS A 120 -0.38 -10.35 1.44
C LYS A 120 -0.51 -9.03 0.65
N HIS A 121 -1.33 -8.09 1.14
CA HIS A 121 -1.40 -6.76 0.54
C HIS A 121 -0.08 -6.02 0.67
N GLY A 122 0.54 -6.05 1.86
CA GLY A 122 1.84 -5.43 2.09
C GLY A 122 2.94 -6.00 1.20
N LYS A 123 3.02 -7.32 1.07
CA LYS A 123 3.94 -8.00 0.13
C LYS A 123 3.64 -7.61 -1.32
N GLN A 124 2.38 -7.67 -1.74
CA GLN A 124 1.99 -7.31 -3.11
C GLN A 124 2.24 -5.84 -3.43
N TRP A 125 2.26 -4.94 -2.44
CA TRP A 125 2.52 -3.53 -2.66
C TRP A 125 3.92 -3.30 -3.24
N ILE A 126 4.95 -3.80 -2.55
CA ILE A 126 6.34 -3.61 -2.98
C ILE A 126 6.71 -4.49 -4.19
N THR A 127 6.29 -5.77 -4.21
CA THR A 127 6.67 -6.69 -5.29
C THR A 127 6.18 -6.24 -6.67
N THR A 128 5.05 -5.55 -6.76
CA THR A 128 4.63 -4.98 -8.06
C THR A 128 5.46 -3.78 -8.49
N LEU A 129 5.99 -2.99 -7.56
CA LEU A 129 6.90 -1.91 -7.92
C LEU A 129 8.25 -2.49 -8.38
N GLU A 130 8.73 -3.53 -7.70
CA GLU A 130 9.92 -4.30 -8.12
C GLU A 130 9.75 -4.89 -9.52
N GLN A 131 8.58 -5.45 -9.81
CA GLN A 131 8.34 -6.08 -11.10
C GLN A 131 8.14 -5.09 -12.26
N TYR A 132 7.39 -4.01 -12.03
CA TYR A 132 6.89 -3.17 -13.13
C TYR A 132 7.49 -1.75 -13.17
N VAL A 133 8.17 -1.31 -12.11
CA VAL A 133 8.58 0.10 -11.96
C VAL A 133 10.08 0.25 -11.76
N PHE A 134 10.66 -0.48 -10.80
CA PHE A 134 12.08 -0.35 -10.47
C PHE A 134 13.03 -0.59 -11.65
N PRO A 135 12.76 -1.52 -12.59
CA PRO A 135 13.61 -1.69 -13.77
C PRO A 135 13.69 -0.47 -14.69
N PHE A 136 12.72 0.44 -14.63
CA PHE A 136 12.64 1.61 -15.50
C PHE A 136 13.08 2.90 -14.81
N ILE A 137 12.62 3.13 -13.58
CA ILE A 137 12.80 4.41 -12.87
C ILE A 137 13.35 4.25 -11.45
N GLY A 138 13.67 3.04 -11.01
CA GLY A 138 14.05 2.75 -9.62
C GLY A 138 15.32 3.47 -9.16
N SER A 139 16.32 3.58 -10.04
CA SER A 139 17.59 4.24 -9.77
C SER A 139 17.55 5.77 -9.94
N THR A 140 16.53 6.31 -10.60
CA THR A 140 16.39 7.75 -10.85
C THR A 140 16.03 8.49 -9.57
N THR A 141 16.62 9.67 -9.35
CA THR A 141 16.32 10.53 -8.21
C THR A 141 14.92 11.15 -8.34
N LEU A 142 14.26 11.38 -7.21
CA LEU A 142 12.86 11.83 -7.18
C LEU A 142 12.61 13.19 -7.86
N ASP A 143 13.60 14.08 -7.86
CA ASP A 143 13.55 15.40 -8.49
C ASP A 143 13.71 15.34 -10.02
N ALA A 144 14.37 14.31 -10.54
CA ALA A 144 14.60 14.12 -11.96
C ALA A 144 13.45 13.38 -12.67
N LEU A 145 12.50 12.80 -11.92
CA LEU A 145 11.40 12.04 -12.50
C LEU A 145 10.39 12.94 -13.22
N THR A 146 10.19 12.66 -14.50
CA THR A 146 9.18 13.34 -15.31
C THR A 146 7.90 12.53 -15.43
N PRO A 147 6.76 13.15 -15.80
CA PRO A 147 5.55 12.41 -16.14
C PRO A 147 5.76 11.41 -17.30
N ALA A 148 6.67 11.71 -18.23
CA ALA A 148 6.97 10.84 -19.35
C ALA A 148 7.66 9.54 -18.90
N ASP A 149 8.59 9.61 -17.95
CA ASP A 149 9.27 8.42 -17.39
C ASP A 149 8.27 7.48 -16.73
N ILE A 150 7.35 8.03 -15.94
CA ILE A 150 6.29 7.26 -15.28
C ILE A 150 5.32 6.66 -16.31
N ALA A 151 4.92 7.42 -17.33
CA ALA A 151 4.07 6.92 -18.40
C ALA A 151 4.76 5.76 -19.13
N ASN A 152 6.05 5.88 -19.43
CA ASN A 152 6.84 4.84 -20.09
C ASN A 152 6.95 3.56 -19.24
N ALA A 153 7.14 3.68 -17.92
CA ALA A 153 7.12 2.52 -17.01
C ALA A 153 5.75 1.81 -17.00
N LEU A 154 4.64 2.55 -17.11
CA LEU A 154 3.29 1.98 -17.09
C LEU A 154 2.83 1.41 -18.44
N ARG A 155 3.31 1.96 -19.57
CA ARG A 155 2.88 1.61 -20.93
C ARG A 155 2.81 0.10 -21.21
N PRO A 156 3.82 -0.73 -20.85
CA PRO A 156 3.81 -2.16 -21.17
C PRO A 156 2.61 -2.93 -20.56
N ILE A 157 2.12 -2.47 -19.41
CA ILE A 157 1.02 -3.11 -18.69
C ILE A 157 -0.29 -2.33 -18.80
N TRP A 158 -0.27 -1.11 -19.35
CA TRP A 158 -1.35 -0.15 -19.21
C TRP A 158 -2.68 -0.63 -19.82
N LEU A 159 -2.63 -1.23 -21.01
CA LEU A 159 -3.82 -1.77 -21.68
C LEU A 159 -3.96 -3.27 -21.45
N THR A 160 -2.86 -4.01 -21.46
CA THR A 160 -2.83 -5.49 -21.34
C THR A 160 -3.21 -5.97 -19.94
N ARG A 161 -2.85 -5.23 -18.89
CA ARG A 161 -3.10 -5.56 -17.47
C ARG A 161 -3.63 -4.34 -16.72
N SER A 162 -4.73 -3.79 -17.22
CA SER A 162 -5.18 -2.46 -16.85
C SER A 162 -5.47 -2.26 -15.34
N GLU A 163 -5.99 -3.28 -14.63
CA GLU A 163 -6.19 -3.20 -13.18
C GLU A 163 -4.86 -3.13 -12.43
N THR A 164 -3.91 -4.01 -12.80
CA THR A 164 -2.54 -3.98 -12.27
C THR A 164 -1.88 -2.64 -12.53
N ALA A 165 -1.99 -2.11 -13.75
CA ALA A 165 -1.42 -0.82 -14.11
C ALA A 165 -2.02 0.34 -13.30
N SER A 166 -3.34 0.32 -13.07
CA SER A 166 -4.02 1.33 -12.23
C SER A 166 -3.52 1.27 -10.78
N ARG A 167 -3.37 0.07 -10.21
CA ARG A 167 -2.82 -0.13 -8.86
C ARG A 167 -1.36 0.29 -8.77
N VAL A 168 -0.55 -0.03 -9.78
CA VAL A 168 0.86 0.39 -9.85
C VAL A 168 0.96 1.91 -9.92
N LYS A 169 0.15 2.57 -10.77
CA LYS A 169 0.08 4.04 -10.82
C LYS A 169 -0.25 4.65 -9.46
N GLN A 170 -1.25 4.11 -8.74
CA GLN A 170 -1.59 4.58 -7.38
C GLN A 170 -0.42 4.43 -6.39
N ARG A 171 0.37 3.37 -6.53
CA ARG A 171 1.55 3.14 -5.68
C ARG A 171 2.67 4.13 -6.01
N ILE A 172 2.94 4.37 -7.29
CA ILE A 172 3.90 5.41 -7.73
C ILE A 172 3.44 6.78 -7.23
N HIS A 173 2.13 7.07 -7.32
CA HIS A 173 1.54 8.30 -6.80
C HIS A 173 1.82 8.49 -5.31
N ALA A 174 1.61 7.45 -4.49
CA ALA A 174 1.90 7.50 -3.06
C ALA A 174 3.39 7.76 -2.76
N VAL A 175 4.31 7.14 -3.51
CA VAL A 175 5.76 7.39 -3.37
C VAL A 175 6.11 8.83 -3.72
N MET A 176 5.56 9.36 -4.81
CA MET A 176 5.81 10.75 -5.22
C MET A 176 5.12 11.77 -4.30
N GLN A 177 3.97 11.45 -3.70
CA GLN A 177 3.37 12.27 -2.65
C GLN A 177 4.25 12.32 -1.40
N TRP A 178 4.81 11.18 -0.98
CA TRP A 178 5.76 11.13 0.12
C TRP A 178 7.01 11.97 -0.19
N ALA A 179 7.53 11.87 -1.42
CA ALA A 179 8.64 12.69 -1.89
C ALA A 179 8.34 14.20 -1.82
N TRP A 180 7.15 14.60 -2.28
CA TRP A 180 6.71 15.98 -2.26
C TRP A 180 6.57 16.51 -0.84
N ALA A 181 5.99 15.72 0.07
CA ALA A 181 5.88 16.09 1.49
C ALA A 181 7.23 16.30 2.19
N HIS A 182 8.28 15.60 1.74
CA HIS A 182 9.65 15.77 2.23
C HIS A 182 10.43 16.88 1.52
N GLY A 183 9.81 17.58 0.55
CA GLY A 183 10.46 18.63 -0.23
C GLY A 183 11.49 18.12 -1.25
N TYR A 184 11.46 16.82 -1.60
CA TYR A 184 12.37 16.23 -2.58
C TYR A 184 11.97 16.54 -4.03
N CYS A 185 10.70 16.88 -4.27
CA CYS A 185 10.21 17.36 -5.56
C CYS A 185 9.23 18.52 -5.33
N THR A 186 9.03 19.33 -6.37
CA THR A 186 8.16 20.53 -6.32
C THR A 186 6.69 20.22 -6.58
N ALA A 187 6.41 19.11 -7.26
CA ALA A 187 5.07 18.63 -7.58
C ALA A 187 5.09 17.12 -7.76
N ASN A 188 3.91 16.50 -7.76
CA ASN A 188 3.76 15.08 -8.08
C ASN A 188 3.57 14.88 -9.59
N PRO A 189 4.58 14.37 -10.33
CA PRO A 189 4.45 14.18 -11.78
C PRO A 189 3.36 13.17 -12.16
N VAL A 190 2.95 12.29 -11.25
CA VAL A 190 1.94 11.24 -11.50
C VAL A 190 0.54 11.81 -11.74
N ASP A 191 0.26 13.02 -11.26
CA ASP A 191 -1.05 13.68 -11.39
C ASP A 191 -1.42 13.88 -12.87
N VAL A 192 -0.45 14.21 -13.73
CA VAL A 192 -0.67 14.49 -15.15
C VAL A 192 -0.41 13.29 -16.06
N VAL A 193 0.12 12.17 -15.54
CA VAL A 193 0.48 10.97 -16.32
C VAL A 193 -0.70 10.39 -17.11
N SER A 194 -1.93 10.55 -16.62
CA SER A 194 -3.12 10.08 -17.34
C SER A 194 -3.29 10.74 -18.71
N HIS A 195 -2.78 11.96 -18.92
CA HIS A 195 -2.84 12.66 -20.21
C HIS A 195 -1.85 12.10 -21.24
N LEU A 196 -0.84 11.33 -20.78
CA LEU A 196 0.20 10.72 -21.62
C LEU A 196 -0.08 9.26 -21.97
N LEU A 197 -1.13 8.69 -21.39
CA LEU A 197 -1.51 7.29 -21.52
C LEU A 197 -2.85 7.16 -22.23
N PRO A 198 -3.04 6.13 -23.08
CA PRO A 198 -4.31 5.94 -23.77
C PRO A 198 -5.43 5.67 -22.77
N GLN A 199 -6.64 6.10 -23.11
CA GLN A 199 -7.80 5.89 -22.24
C GLN A 199 -8.02 4.40 -22.01
N GLN A 200 -8.09 4.04 -20.74
CA GLN A 200 -8.50 2.72 -20.32
C GLN A 200 -10.02 2.55 -20.49
N ILE A 201 -10.46 1.40 -20.99
CA ILE A 201 -11.87 0.99 -20.96
C ILE A 201 -12.38 1.13 -19.51
N SER A 202 -13.61 1.62 -19.35
CA SER A 202 -14.16 1.90 -18.01
C SER A 202 -14.16 0.66 -17.13
N VAL A 203 -14.00 0.89 -15.82
CA VAL A 203 -14.00 -0.20 -14.82
C VAL A 203 -15.33 -0.96 -14.86
N SER A 204 -16.46 -0.29 -15.13
CA SER A 204 -17.77 -0.95 -15.23
C SER A 204 -17.83 -1.95 -16.39
N VAL A 205 -17.21 -1.64 -17.54
CA VAL A 205 -17.14 -2.56 -18.69
C VAL A 205 -16.16 -3.70 -18.45
N ARG A 206 -15.12 -3.48 -17.63
CA ARG A 206 -14.13 -4.50 -17.26
C ARG A 206 -14.53 -5.38 -16.08
N THR A 207 -15.50 -4.93 -15.28
CA THR A 207 -15.93 -5.64 -14.08
C THR A 207 -16.77 -6.81 -14.53
N GLU A 208 -16.13 -7.94 -14.75
CA GLU A 208 -16.85 -9.20 -14.87
C GLU A 208 -17.41 -9.59 -13.50
N HIS A 209 -18.73 -9.64 -13.40
CA HIS A 209 -19.39 -10.18 -12.22
C HIS A 209 -18.95 -11.64 -11.99
N GLN A 210 -18.97 -12.06 -10.73
CA GLN A 210 -18.68 -13.43 -10.35
C GLN A 210 -19.85 -14.31 -10.81
N PRO A 211 -19.64 -15.30 -11.70
CA PRO A 211 -20.70 -16.12 -12.26
C PRO A 211 -21.48 -16.82 -11.17
N ALA A 212 -22.79 -16.73 -11.27
CA ALA A 212 -23.74 -17.22 -10.29
C ALA A 212 -24.54 -18.37 -10.90
N MET A 213 -24.87 -19.38 -10.09
CA MET A 213 -25.80 -20.41 -10.53
C MET A 213 -27.22 -19.85 -10.46
N PRO A 214 -28.08 -20.01 -11.47
CA PRO A 214 -29.49 -19.67 -11.33
C PRO A 214 -30.10 -20.43 -10.14
N TRP A 215 -30.83 -19.72 -9.26
CA TRP A 215 -31.33 -20.33 -8.02
C TRP A 215 -32.24 -21.53 -8.28
N LYS A 216 -32.95 -21.53 -9.43
CA LYS A 216 -33.81 -22.64 -9.90
C LYS A 216 -33.05 -23.94 -10.17
N SER A 217 -31.79 -23.84 -10.58
CA SER A 217 -30.94 -25.01 -10.86
C SER A 217 -30.21 -25.53 -9.63
N LEU A 218 -30.19 -24.74 -8.55
CA LEU A 218 -29.37 -25.00 -7.38
C LEU A 218 -29.79 -26.25 -6.59
N PRO A 219 -31.09 -26.55 -6.35
CA PRO A 219 -31.49 -27.77 -5.65
C PRO A 219 -30.99 -29.04 -6.36
N LEU A 220 -31.16 -29.13 -7.69
CA LEU A 220 -30.68 -30.27 -8.49
C LEU A 220 -29.15 -30.40 -8.44
N TYR A 221 -28.43 -29.28 -8.51
CA TYR A 221 -26.98 -29.31 -8.40
C TYR A 221 -26.52 -29.78 -7.01
N ILE A 222 -27.20 -29.33 -5.95
CA ILE A 222 -26.92 -29.76 -4.59
C ILE A 222 -27.10 -31.27 -4.46
N THR A 223 -28.26 -31.80 -4.85
CA THR A 223 -28.54 -33.25 -4.72
C THR A 223 -27.56 -34.09 -5.54
N THR A 224 -27.20 -33.65 -6.74
CA THR A 224 -26.34 -34.41 -7.66
C THR A 224 -24.87 -34.41 -7.25
N TYR A 225 -24.34 -33.27 -6.77
CA TYR A 225 -22.88 -33.10 -6.61
C TYR A 225 -22.43 -32.73 -5.20
N VAL A 226 -23.26 -32.02 -4.43
CA VAL A 226 -22.86 -31.41 -3.16
C VAL A 226 -23.29 -32.30 -1.99
N SER A 227 -24.52 -32.81 -2.00
CA SER A 227 -25.01 -33.71 -0.96
C SER A 227 -24.15 -34.98 -0.87
N THR A 228 -23.86 -35.38 0.36
CA THR A 228 -23.03 -36.55 0.63
C THR A 228 -23.27 -37.03 2.06
N GLU A 229 -23.29 -38.36 2.22
CA GLU A 229 -23.30 -39.02 3.53
C GLU A 229 -21.88 -39.24 4.07
N GLU A 230 -20.85 -38.97 3.26
CA GLU A 230 -19.46 -39.11 3.65
C GLU A 230 -19.07 -37.97 4.61
N ARG A 231 -19.12 -38.28 5.90
CA ARG A 231 -18.75 -37.34 6.98
C ARG A 231 -17.37 -36.68 6.78
N TYR A 232 -16.42 -37.38 6.17
CA TYR A 232 -15.05 -36.88 5.93
C TYR A 232 -14.92 -35.99 4.69
N ASN A 233 -15.99 -35.79 3.92
CA ASN A 233 -15.98 -34.98 2.70
C ASN A 233 -16.21 -33.48 3.02
N VAL A 234 -15.28 -32.90 3.78
CA VAL A 234 -15.38 -31.53 4.33
C VAL A 234 -15.62 -30.48 3.24
N THR A 235 -15.07 -30.65 2.03
CA THR A 235 -15.24 -29.70 0.92
C THR A 235 -16.71 -29.55 0.50
N ARG A 236 -17.43 -30.68 0.37
CA ARG A 236 -18.84 -30.68 -0.02
C ARG A 236 -19.71 -30.07 1.07
N VAL A 237 -19.47 -30.46 2.32
CA VAL A 237 -20.19 -29.92 3.49
C VAL A 237 -19.95 -28.43 3.65
N LEU A 238 -18.70 -27.96 3.48
CA LEU A 238 -18.35 -26.54 3.48
C LEU A 238 -19.09 -25.78 2.38
N LEU A 239 -19.14 -26.31 1.16
CA LEU A 239 -19.85 -25.65 0.05
C LEU A 239 -21.34 -25.51 0.38
N LEU A 240 -21.97 -26.60 0.86
CA LEU A 240 -23.37 -26.59 1.25
C LEU A 240 -23.63 -25.58 2.36
N PHE A 241 -22.77 -25.53 3.38
CA PHE A 241 -22.88 -24.56 4.46
C PHE A 241 -22.76 -23.11 3.97
N VAL A 242 -21.82 -22.82 3.06
CA VAL A 242 -21.68 -21.50 2.42
C VAL A 242 -22.95 -21.10 1.67
N ILE A 243 -23.59 -22.04 0.96
CA ILE A 243 -24.83 -21.82 0.23
C ILE A 243 -25.99 -21.55 1.20
N LEU A 244 -26.17 -22.40 2.22
CA LEU A 244 -27.25 -22.28 3.20
C LEU A 244 -27.17 -20.97 4.00
N THR A 245 -25.96 -20.51 4.30
CA THR A 245 -25.73 -19.31 5.12
C THR A 245 -25.52 -18.02 4.32
N ALA A 246 -25.42 -18.14 2.98
CA ALA A 246 -25.02 -17.05 2.07
C ALA A 246 -23.73 -16.32 2.50
N SER A 247 -22.86 -16.96 3.29
CA SER A 247 -21.64 -16.34 3.83
C SER A 247 -20.48 -16.39 2.84
N ARG A 248 -19.39 -15.65 3.07
CA ARG A 248 -18.22 -15.72 2.18
C ARG A 248 -17.44 -17.00 2.47
N SER A 249 -16.86 -17.61 1.43
CA SER A 249 -16.05 -18.83 1.59
C SER A 249 -14.87 -18.64 2.56
N GLY A 250 -14.27 -17.46 2.61
CA GLY A 250 -13.20 -17.15 3.56
C GLY A 250 -13.66 -17.18 5.02
N GLU A 251 -14.88 -16.70 5.30
CA GLU A 251 -15.48 -16.68 6.63
C GLU A 251 -15.77 -18.12 7.08
N ALA A 252 -16.43 -18.91 6.22
CA ALA A 252 -16.78 -20.30 6.54
C ALA A 252 -15.57 -21.23 6.68
N ARG A 253 -14.54 -21.10 5.81
CA ARG A 253 -13.34 -21.97 5.89
C ARG A 253 -12.60 -21.88 7.22
N ALA A 254 -12.56 -20.68 7.81
CA ALA A 254 -11.85 -20.42 9.06
C ALA A 254 -12.74 -20.55 10.30
N MET A 255 -14.02 -20.93 10.13
CA MET A 255 -15.02 -21.00 11.18
C MET A 255 -14.57 -21.92 12.33
N ARG A 256 -14.75 -21.43 13.56
CA ARG A 256 -14.41 -22.13 14.81
C ARG A 256 -15.67 -22.56 15.55
N TRP A 257 -15.59 -23.65 16.31
CA TRP A 257 -16.73 -24.16 17.10
C TRP A 257 -17.21 -23.16 18.17
N GLU A 258 -16.29 -22.38 18.74
CA GLU A 258 -16.60 -21.34 19.75
C GLU A 258 -17.49 -20.20 19.21
N GLU A 259 -17.59 -20.05 17.89
CA GLU A 259 -18.41 -19.03 17.24
C GLU A 259 -19.88 -19.42 17.14
N ILE A 260 -20.22 -20.65 17.49
CA ILE A 260 -21.56 -21.22 17.32
C ILE A 260 -22.26 -21.29 18.67
N ASP A 261 -23.37 -20.55 18.77
CA ASP A 261 -24.36 -20.78 19.79
C ASP A 261 -25.38 -21.81 19.27
N PHE A 262 -25.23 -23.06 19.71
CA PHE A 262 -26.12 -24.15 19.31
C PHE A 262 -27.54 -24.02 19.88
N GLN A 263 -27.68 -23.37 21.04
CA GLN A 263 -28.97 -23.19 21.70
C GLN A 263 -29.80 -22.13 20.96
N GLN A 264 -29.18 -20.99 20.65
CA GLN A 264 -29.82 -19.90 19.91
C GLN A 264 -29.79 -20.11 18.39
N ARG A 265 -29.05 -21.12 17.91
CA ARG A 265 -28.81 -21.43 16.49
C ARG A 265 -28.25 -20.22 15.75
N ILE A 266 -27.14 -19.70 16.26
CA ILE A 266 -26.47 -18.52 15.70
C ILE A 266 -25.00 -18.84 15.49
N TRP A 267 -24.50 -18.48 14.30
CA TRP A 267 -23.07 -18.36 14.06
C TRP A 267 -22.65 -16.89 14.11
N THR A 268 -21.71 -16.54 14.98
CA THR A 268 -21.19 -15.17 15.11
C THR A 268 -19.79 -15.05 14.54
N ILE A 269 -19.66 -14.38 13.40
CA ILE A 269 -18.37 -14.11 12.76
C ILE A 269 -17.77 -12.85 13.42
N PRO A 270 -16.54 -12.93 13.96
CA PRO A 270 -15.90 -11.82 14.63
C PRO A 270 -15.45 -10.73 13.64
N ALA A 271 -15.35 -9.50 14.14
CA ALA A 271 -15.16 -8.29 13.33
C ALA A 271 -13.83 -8.27 12.55
N ASP A 272 -12.79 -8.88 13.09
CA ASP A 272 -11.45 -9.01 12.50
C ASP A 272 -11.44 -9.86 11.23
N ARG A 273 -12.35 -10.85 11.12
CA ARG A 273 -12.52 -11.66 9.91
C ARG A 273 -13.53 -11.09 8.91
N MET A 274 -14.28 -10.07 9.32
CA MET A 274 -15.28 -9.43 8.46
C MET A 274 -14.65 -8.32 7.63
N LYS A 275 -14.92 -8.33 6.31
CA LYS A 275 -14.43 -7.29 5.39
C LYS A 275 -14.84 -5.88 5.81
N ALA A 276 -15.99 -5.73 6.45
CA ALA A 276 -16.53 -4.46 6.93
C ALA A 276 -16.04 -4.07 8.34
N GLY A 277 -15.25 -4.91 9.02
CA GLY A 277 -14.75 -4.62 10.36
C GLY A 277 -15.80 -4.61 11.47
N MET A 278 -16.98 -5.21 11.23
CA MET A 278 -18.07 -5.33 12.21
C MET A 278 -18.45 -6.80 12.36
N LYS A 279 -18.79 -7.22 13.59
CA LYS A 279 -19.27 -8.58 13.86
C LYS A 279 -20.53 -8.88 13.03
N HIS A 280 -20.66 -10.11 12.56
CA HIS A 280 -21.83 -10.55 11.78
C HIS A 280 -22.47 -11.77 12.41
N ARG A 281 -23.77 -11.71 12.69
CA ARG A 281 -24.54 -12.87 13.20
C ARG A 281 -25.34 -13.49 12.06
N VAL A 282 -25.19 -14.79 11.90
CA VAL A 282 -25.88 -15.60 10.89
C VAL A 282 -26.85 -16.52 11.62
N PRO A 283 -28.18 -16.41 11.41
CA PRO A 283 -29.11 -17.38 11.95
C PRO A 283 -28.97 -18.69 11.18
N LEU A 284 -28.90 -19.81 11.90
CA LEU A 284 -28.69 -21.14 11.34
C LEU A 284 -30.03 -21.85 11.17
N SER A 285 -30.30 -22.30 9.94
CA SER A 285 -31.47 -23.13 9.61
C SER A 285 -31.34 -24.54 10.19
N HIS A 286 -32.44 -25.31 10.21
CA HIS A 286 -32.42 -26.71 10.63
C HIS A 286 -31.40 -27.55 9.84
N GLN A 287 -31.33 -27.33 8.53
CA GLN A 287 -30.40 -27.99 7.63
C GLN A 287 -28.95 -27.62 7.98
N ALA A 288 -28.66 -26.34 8.23
CA ALA A 288 -27.32 -25.91 8.64
C ALA A 288 -26.91 -26.51 9.99
N MET A 289 -27.84 -26.56 10.96
CA MET A 289 -27.61 -27.19 12.26
C MET A 289 -27.32 -28.68 12.12
N SER A 290 -28.07 -29.39 11.27
CA SER A 290 -27.84 -30.82 11.00
C SER A 290 -26.42 -31.08 10.45
N LEU A 291 -25.96 -30.27 9.50
CA LEU A 291 -24.59 -30.35 9.00
C LEU A 291 -23.55 -30.14 10.10
N LEU A 292 -23.76 -29.14 10.97
CA LEU A 292 -22.84 -28.85 12.07
C LEU A 292 -22.79 -29.99 13.10
N HIS A 293 -23.93 -30.60 13.43
CA HIS A 293 -23.96 -31.76 14.32
C HIS A 293 -23.19 -32.94 13.73
N ASN A 294 -23.30 -33.20 12.43
CA ASN A 294 -22.58 -34.28 11.76
C ASN A 294 -21.05 -34.06 11.72
N LEU A 295 -20.59 -32.80 11.75
CA LEU A 295 -19.17 -32.44 11.76
C LEU A 295 -18.53 -32.48 13.14
N ARG A 296 -19.31 -32.49 14.23
CA ARG A 296 -18.77 -32.51 15.61
C ARG A 296 -17.77 -33.64 15.80
N GLY A 297 -16.64 -33.40 16.46
CA GLY A 297 -15.63 -34.42 16.75
C GLY A 297 -14.66 -34.74 15.60
N LEU A 298 -14.76 -34.06 14.45
CA LEU A 298 -13.73 -34.14 13.41
C LEU A 298 -12.47 -33.34 13.77
N HIS A 299 -12.62 -32.27 14.55
CA HIS A 299 -11.55 -31.41 15.04
C HIS A 299 -12.07 -30.57 16.23
N ASP A 300 -11.20 -30.24 17.18
CA ASP A 300 -11.57 -29.57 18.43
C ASP A 300 -11.87 -28.06 18.25
N GLU A 301 -11.06 -27.36 17.45
CA GLU A 301 -11.24 -25.92 17.19
C GLU A 301 -12.02 -25.60 15.89
N LEU A 302 -11.60 -26.16 14.75
CA LEU A 302 -12.13 -25.83 13.42
C LEU A 302 -13.38 -26.64 13.07
N VAL A 303 -14.36 -25.98 12.46
CA VAL A 303 -15.57 -26.65 11.94
C VAL A 303 -15.28 -27.39 10.63
N PHE A 304 -14.44 -26.81 9.77
CA PHE A 304 -14.10 -27.36 8.45
C PHE A 304 -12.58 -27.60 8.29
N PRO A 305 -12.00 -28.55 9.03
CA PRO A 305 -10.57 -28.84 8.96
C PRO A 305 -10.20 -29.52 7.63
N SER A 306 -8.99 -29.25 7.12
CA SER A 306 -8.47 -30.01 5.99
C SER A 306 -8.28 -31.49 6.41
N PRO A 307 -8.75 -32.48 5.64
CA PRO A 307 -8.74 -33.89 6.08
C PRO A 307 -7.36 -34.43 6.48
N ARG A 308 -6.30 -33.99 5.79
CA ARG A 308 -4.93 -34.48 6.01
C ARG A 308 -4.14 -33.64 7.01
N LYS A 309 -4.13 -32.32 6.84
CA LYS A 309 -3.27 -31.42 7.61
C LYS A 309 -3.94 -30.87 8.87
N GLN A 310 -5.25 -31.07 9.05
CA GLN A 310 -6.03 -30.54 10.17
C GLN A 310 -5.87 -29.02 10.36
N ILE A 311 -5.71 -28.27 9.26
CA ILE A 311 -5.64 -26.80 9.23
C ILE A 311 -6.79 -26.23 8.40
N VAL A 312 -6.93 -24.91 8.38
CA VAL A 312 -7.87 -24.19 7.51
C VAL A 312 -7.68 -24.61 6.04
N LEU A 313 -8.78 -24.97 5.37
CA LEU A 313 -8.78 -25.32 3.94
C LEU A 313 -8.27 -24.16 3.08
N SER A 314 -7.66 -24.45 1.93
CA SER A 314 -7.17 -23.41 1.02
C SER A 314 -8.32 -22.59 0.40
N ASP A 315 -8.02 -21.37 -0.04
CA ASP A 315 -8.97 -20.50 -0.75
C ASP A 315 -9.48 -21.11 -2.07
N MET A 316 -8.65 -21.95 -2.68
CA MET A 316 -8.94 -22.64 -3.93
C MET A 316 -9.83 -23.86 -3.79
N VAL A 317 -10.09 -24.37 -2.57
CA VAL A 317 -10.78 -25.66 -2.39
C VAL A 317 -12.16 -25.70 -3.07
N LEU A 318 -12.99 -24.67 -2.86
CA LEU A 318 -14.33 -24.60 -3.44
C LEU A 318 -14.28 -24.30 -4.94
N THR A 319 -13.35 -23.44 -5.37
CA THR A 319 -13.15 -23.12 -6.79
C THR A 319 -12.72 -24.35 -7.58
N ALA A 320 -11.82 -25.17 -7.04
CA ALA A 320 -11.38 -26.41 -7.67
C ALA A 320 -12.53 -27.42 -7.75
N PHE A 321 -13.33 -27.54 -6.68
CA PHE A 321 -14.51 -28.41 -6.65
C PHE A 321 -15.53 -28.00 -7.73
N LEU A 322 -15.94 -26.74 -7.77
CA LEU A 322 -16.94 -26.22 -8.72
C LEU A 322 -16.50 -26.36 -10.18
N ARG A 323 -15.20 -26.15 -10.47
CA ARG A 323 -14.62 -26.41 -11.80
C ARG A 323 -14.67 -27.88 -12.17
N ARG A 324 -14.30 -28.77 -11.24
CA ARG A 324 -14.30 -30.22 -11.46
C ARG A 324 -15.70 -30.76 -11.77
N THR A 325 -16.72 -30.26 -11.08
CA THR A 325 -18.12 -30.65 -11.32
C THR A 325 -18.78 -29.86 -12.45
N LYS A 326 -18.06 -28.94 -13.12
CA LYS A 326 -18.59 -28.04 -14.15
C LYS A 326 -19.89 -27.33 -13.70
N ALA A 327 -19.85 -26.71 -12.53
CA ALA A 327 -21.03 -26.07 -11.93
C ALA A 327 -21.66 -25.05 -12.91
N PRO A 328 -22.95 -25.19 -13.26
CA PRO A 328 -23.61 -24.32 -14.22
C PRO A 328 -23.66 -22.88 -13.70
N SER A 329 -23.62 -21.90 -14.61
CA SER A 329 -23.75 -20.49 -14.26
C SER A 329 -24.57 -19.72 -15.29
N ASP A 330 -24.95 -18.50 -14.90
CA ASP A 330 -25.53 -17.46 -15.75
C ASP A 330 -24.62 -17.01 -16.90
N ASN A 331 -23.34 -17.40 -16.89
CA ASN A 331 -22.40 -17.18 -17.97
C ASN A 331 -22.04 -18.52 -18.66
N PRO A 332 -22.37 -18.71 -19.95
CA PRO A 332 -22.15 -19.99 -20.64
C PRO A 332 -20.66 -20.37 -20.76
N ASN A 333 -19.75 -19.41 -20.67
CA ASN A 333 -18.31 -19.63 -20.82
C ASN A 333 -17.59 -19.80 -19.47
N ARG A 334 -18.29 -19.70 -18.34
CA ARG A 334 -17.68 -19.73 -17.01
C ARG A 334 -18.48 -20.63 -16.07
N VAL A 335 -17.78 -21.22 -15.11
CA VAL A 335 -18.42 -22.00 -14.04
C VAL A 335 -18.85 -21.10 -12.89
N ALA A 336 -19.90 -21.49 -12.17
CA ALA A 336 -20.31 -20.78 -10.97
C ALA A 336 -19.18 -20.75 -9.94
N THR A 337 -19.14 -19.67 -9.17
CA THR A 337 -18.12 -19.46 -8.13
C THR A 337 -18.75 -19.56 -6.74
N ALA A 338 -17.94 -19.85 -5.73
CA ALA A 338 -18.41 -19.85 -4.33
C ALA A 338 -18.98 -18.48 -3.92
N HIS A 339 -18.45 -17.38 -4.48
CA HIS A 339 -19.00 -16.04 -4.26
C HIS A 339 -20.31 -15.83 -5.04
N GLY A 340 -20.45 -16.41 -6.23
CA GLY A 340 -21.64 -16.32 -7.07
C GLY A 340 -22.92 -16.83 -6.39
N PHE A 341 -22.83 -17.82 -5.50
CA PHE A 341 -24.00 -18.28 -4.73
C PHE A 341 -24.63 -17.20 -3.83
N ARG A 342 -23.89 -16.13 -3.51
CA ARG A 342 -24.44 -14.98 -2.80
C ARG A 342 -25.33 -14.13 -3.70
N SER A 343 -25.00 -14.01 -4.98
CA SER A 343 -25.89 -13.44 -5.99
C SER A 343 -27.10 -14.35 -6.19
N THR A 344 -26.89 -15.66 -6.29
CA THR A 344 -27.98 -16.66 -6.36
C THR A 344 -28.99 -16.49 -5.22
N PHE A 345 -28.50 -16.37 -3.97
CA PHE A 345 -29.34 -16.10 -2.81
C PHE A 345 -30.07 -14.75 -2.91
N ARG A 346 -29.37 -13.71 -3.39
CA ARG A 346 -29.94 -12.37 -3.54
C ARG A 346 -31.06 -12.33 -4.57
N ASP A 347 -30.88 -13.05 -5.67
CA ASP A 347 -31.87 -13.19 -6.75
C ASP A 347 -33.08 -13.96 -6.25
N TRP A 348 -32.87 -15.09 -5.55
CA TRP A 348 -33.95 -15.83 -4.90
C TRP A 348 -34.76 -14.95 -3.93
N CYS A 349 -34.09 -14.18 -3.06
CA CYS A 349 -34.76 -13.26 -2.15
C CYS A 349 -35.61 -12.23 -2.90
N SER A 350 -35.09 -11.72 -4.03
CA SER A 350 -35.78 -10.71 -4.85
C SER A 350 -37.03 -11.29 -5.51
N GLU A 351 -36.94 -12.49 -6.08
CA GLU A 351 -38.08 -13.15 -6.74
C GLU A 351 -39.14 -13.66 -5.76
N HIS A 352 -38.76 -13.90 -4.49
CA HIS A 352 -39.69 -14.33 -3.42
C HIS A 352 -40.16 -13.16 -2.54
N SER A 353 -39.99 -11.91 -2.99
CA SER A 353 -40.48 -10.71 -2.30
C SER A 353 -39.94 -10.49 -0.88
N TYR A 354 -38.76 -11.02 -0.56
CA TYR A 354 -38.11 -10.72 0.71
C TYR A 354 -37.59 -9.27 0.72
N PRO A 355 -37.71 -8.54 1.85
CA PRO A 355 -37.19 -7.19 1.96
C PRO A 355 -35.70 -7.11 1.62
N ARG A 356 -35.35 -6.18 0.72
CA ARG A 356 -33.95 -5.97 0.30
C ARG A 356 -33.00 -5.80 1.49
N ASP A 357 -33.39 -5.03 2.50
CA ASP A 357 -32.56 -4.78 3.67
C ASP A 357 -32.21 -6.08 4.43
N LEU A 358 -33.14 -7.03 4.56
CA LEU A 358 -32.86 -8.32 5.19
C LEU A 358 -31.87 -9.15 4.38
N ALA A 359 -32.01 -9.18 3.05
CA ALA A 359 -31.10 -9.90 2.17
C ALA A 359 -29.68 -9.28 2.18
N GLU A 360 -29.56 -7.95 2.09
CA GLU A 360 -28.27 -7.26 2.15
C GLU A 360 -27.57 -7.46 3.52
N ARG A 361 -28.34 -7.49 4.62
CA ARG A 361 -27.82 -7.80 5.96
C ARG A 361 -27.38 -9.24 6.10
N ALA A 362 -28.12 -10.21 5.55
CA ALA A 362 -27.68 -11.61 5.53
C ALA A 362 -26.34 -11.77 4.82
N LEU A 363 -26.13 -11.00 3.74
CA LEU A 363 -24.89 -10.93 3.00
C LEU A 363 -23.79 -10.09 3.69
N ALA A 364 -24.06 -9.44 4.82
CA ALA A 364 -23.14 -8.48 5.45
C ALA A 364 -22.58 -7.48 4.43
N HIS A 365 -23.46 -6.93 3.58
CA HIS A 365 -23.13 -5.81 2.72
C HIS A 365 -23.26 -4.52 3.52
N THR A 366 -22.22 -3.68 3.46
CA THR A 366 -22.30 -2.31 3.97
C THR A 366 -23.28 -1.52 3.12
N MET A 367 -24.29 -0.95 3.78
CA MET A 367 -25.24 -0.02 3.16
C MET A 367 -24.46 1.13 2.50
N LYS A 368 -24.77 1.42 1.23
CA LYS A 368 -24.07 2.47 0.46
C LYS A 368 -24.34 3.87 1.03
N ASN A 369 -25.50 4.07 1.65
CA ASN A 369 -25.88 5.34 2.25
C ASN A 369 -25.38 5.41 3.70
N LYS A 370 -24.35 6.22 3.95
CA LYS A 370 -23.77 6.44 5.29
C LYS A 370 -24.79 7.02 6.28
N VAL A 371 -25.81 7.74 5.80
CA VAL A 371 -26.87 8.33 6.64
C VAL A 371 -27.80 7.23 7.14
N GLU A 372 -28.30 6.37 6.26
CA GLU A 372 -29.14 5.21 6.64
C GLU A 372 -28.38 4.24 7.55
N ALA A 373 -27.11 3.98 7.28
CA ALA A 373 -26.27 3.11 8.11
C ALA A 373 -26.22 3.55 9.58
N ALA A 374 -26.34 4.85 9.88
CA ALA A 374 -26.34 5.38 11.25
C ALA A 374 -27.65 5.11 12.02
N TYR A 375 -28.78 4.95 11.31
CA TYR A 375 -30.08 4.71 11.94
C TYR A 375 -30.37 3.23 12.23
N HIS A 376 -29.68 2.31 11.55
CA HIS A 376 -29.86 0.87 11.75
C HIS A 376 -28.98 0.32 12.88
N ARG A 377 -29.52 0.36 14.10
CA ARG A 377 -28.82 -0.10 15.33
C ARG A 377 -28.71 -1.62 15.49
N THR A 378 -29.42 -2.41 14.69
CA THR A 378 -29.45 -3.88 14.81
C THR A 378 -29.23 -4.57 13.46
N ASP A 379 -28.81 -5.83 13.49
CA ASP A 379 -28.59 -6.68 12.32
C ASP A 379 -29.84 -7.45 11.88
N LEU A 380 -31.00 -7.11 12.45
CA LEU A 380 -32.31 -7.72 12.19
C LEU A 380 -32.28 -9.25 12.22
N LEU A 381 -31.52 -9.83 13.17
CA LEU A 381 -31.30 -11.27 13.25
C LEU A 381 -32.61 -12.08 13.26
N GLU A 382 -33.56 -11.71 14.11
CA GLU A 382 -34.82 -12.45 14.27
C GLU A 382 -35.68 -12.35 13.00
N GLN A 383 -35.72 -11.19 12.34
CA GLN A 383 -36.44 -11.02 11.08
C GLN A 383 -35.78 -11.79 9.92
N ARG A 384 -34.47 -12.06 10.00
CA ARG A 384 -33.78 -12.90 9.01
C ARG A 384 -34.02 -14.39 9.21
N ARG A 385 -34.41 -14.87 10.40
CA ARG A 385 -34.58 -16.31 10.66
C ARG A 385 -35.57 -16.99 9.70
N PRO A 386 -36.81 -16.48 9.49
CA PRO A 386 -37.75 -17.13 8.57
C PRO A 386 -37.24 -17.17 7.14
N MET A 387 -36.59 -16.09 6.68
CA MET A 387 -36.01 -16.02 5.34
C MET A 387 -34.88 -17.04 5.13
N MET A 388 -33.96 -17.15 6.11
CA MET A 388 -32.87 -18.12 6.03
C MET A 388 -33.36 -19.57 6.14
N GLN A 389 -34.44 -19.81 6.90
CA GLN A 389 -35.08 -21.11 6.97
C GLN A 389 -35.76 -21.48 5.64
N ALA A 390 -36.59 -20.58 5.09
CA ALA A 390 -37.26 -20.80 3.80
C ALA A 390 -36.26 -20.99 2.65
N TRP A 391 -35.13 -20.29 2.69
CA TRP A 391 -34.03 -20.54 1.74
C TRP A 391 -33.49 -21.97 1.86
N ALA A 392 -33.25 -22.43 3.09
CA ALA A 392 -32.77 -23.79 3.31
C ALA A 392 -33.79 -24.86 2.90
N ASP A 393 -35.08 -24.64 3.19
CA ASP A 393 -36.19 -25.53 2.80
C ASP A 393 -36.34 -25.60 1.28
N TYR A 394 -36.11 -24.51 0.56
CA TYR A 394 -36.11 -24.51 -0.90
C TYR A 394 -34.98 -25.36 -1.50
N LEU A 395 -33.80 -25.33 -0.87
CA LEU A 395 -32.60 -26.01 -1.36
C LEU A 395 -32.59 -27.51 -1.04
N LEU A 396 -33.10 -27.85 0.14
CA LEU A 396 -33.12 -29.18 0.73
C LEU A 396 -34.48 -29.38 1.41
N PRO A 397 -35.53 -29.64 0.61
CA PRO A 397 -36.90 -29.85 1.09
C PRO A 397 -37.09 -31.15 1.87
#